data_AF-A0A943XSI7-F1
#
_entry.id   AF-A0A943XSI7-F1
#
_cell.length_a   1.000
_cell.length_b   1.000
_cell.length_c   1.000
_cell.angle_alpha   90.00
_cell.angle_beta   90.00
_cell.angle_gamma   90.00
#
_symmetry.space_group_name_H-M   'P 1'
#
loop_
_entity.id
_entity.type
_entity.pdbx_description
1 polymer ?
#
loop_
_entity_poly.entity_id
_entity_poly.type
_entity_poly.pdbx_seq_one_letter_code
_entity_poly.pdbx_strand_id
1 'polypeptide(L)' 'MEVTQDEYELPICVAETCKELALMVGMKPESIFKSIQRQRNGESKTKRFIRVEDD' A
#
# COMPACT_ATOMS: atom_id res chain seq x y z
N MET A 1 -3.33 1.94 -6.64
CA MET A 1 -2.81 1.70 -5.26
C MET A 1 -2.15 0.33 -5.22
N GLU A 2 -0.95 0.22 -4.68
CA GLU A 2 -0.20 -1.03 -4.66
C GLU A 2 0.43 -1.34 -3.30
N VAL A 3 0.60 -2.64 -3.01
CA VAL A 3 1.35 -3.15 -1.86
C VAL A 3 2.60 -3.83 -2.35
N THR A 4 3.76 -3.35 -1.91
CA THR A 4 5.04 -4.00 -2.15
C THR A 4 5.83 -4.19 -0.85
N GLN A 5 6.73 -5.16 -0.82
CA GLN A 5 7.71 -5.29 0.25
C GLN A 5 8.97 -4.47 -0.05
N ASP A 6 9.33 -4.36 -1.32
CA ASP A 6 10.51 -3.67 -1.83
C ASP A 6 10.16 -2.76 -3.02
N GLU A 7 10.86 -1.64 -3.19
CA GLU A 7 10.67 -0.77 -4.36
C GLU A 7 11.17 -1.38 -5.67
N TYR A 8 12.04 -2.40 -5.59
CA TYR A 8 12.58 -3.12 -6.74
C TYR A 8 11.86 -4.44 -7.02
N GLU A 9 10.92 -4.83 -6.17
CA GLU A 9 10.09 -6.01 -6.37
C GLU A 9 8.75 -5.64 -7.01
N LEU A 10 8.18 -6.61 -7.75
CA LEU A 10 6.83 -6.46 -8.29
C LEU A 10 5.81 -6.34 -7.14
N PRO A 11 4.82 -5.44 -7.27
CA PRO A 11 3.79 -5.28 -6.26
C PRO A 11 3.00 -6.58 -6.09
N ILE A 12 2.82 -6.98 -4.83
CA ILE A 12 2.10 -8.20 -4.44
C ILE A 12 0.60 -8.05 -4.74
N CYS A 13 0.07 -6.84 -4.59
CA CYS A 13 -1.31 -6.51 -4.91
C CYS A 13 -1.38 -5.11 -5.51
N VAL A 14 -2.19 -4.97 -6.57
CA VAL A 14 -2.52 -3.68 -7.19
C VAL A 14 -4.04 -3.59 -7.26
N ALA A 15 -4.58 -2.44 -6.88
CA ALA A 15 -6.01 -2.14 -6.96
C ALA A 15 -6.22 -0.66 -7.25
N GLU A 16 -7.35 -0.31 -7.85
CA GLU A 16 -7.69 1.09 -8.14
C GLU A 16 -7.95 1.87 -6.84
N THR A 17 -8.66 1.25 -5.89
CA THR A 17 -9.06 1.90 -4.64
C THR A 17 -8.40 1.32 -3.39
N CYS A 18 -8.27 2.13 -2.33
CA CYS A 18 -7.85 1.65 -1.00
C CYS A 18 -8.77 0.58 -0.43
N LYS A 19 -10.08 0.62 -0.77
CA LYS A 19 -11.06 -0.36 -0.28
C LYS A 19 -10.83 -1.74 -0.90
N GLU A 20 -10.58 -1.78 -2.20
CA GLU A 20 -10.27 -3.03 -2.90
C GLU A 20 -8.93 -3.61 -2.42
N LEU A 21 -7.91 -2.76 -2.28
CA LEU A 21 -6.62 -3.19 -1.76
C LEU A 21 -6.74 -3.74 -0.33
N ALA A 22 -7.57 -3.10 0.51
CA ALA A 22 -7.88 -3.57 1.86
C ALA A 22 -8.54 -4.96 1.86
N LEU A 23 -9.50 -5.19 0.95
CA LEU A 23 -10.14 -6.50 0.79
C LEU A 23 -9.15 -7.57 0.32
N MET A 24 -8.30 -7.26 -0.67
CA MET A 24 -7.30 -8.20 -1.20
C MET A 24 -6.27 -8.62 -0.14
N VAL A 25 -5.83 -7.67 0.69
CA VAL A 25 -4.76 -7.90 1.68
C VAL A 25 -5.33 -8.34 3.04
N GLY A 26 -6.66 -8.38 3.20
CA GLY A 26 -7.32 -8.72 4.46
C GLY A 26 -7.10 -7.68 5.57
N MET A 27 -6.96 -6.41 5.21
CA MET A 27 -6.71 -5.30 6.12
C MET A 27 -7.87 -4.32 6.15
N LYS A 28 -7.94 -3.47 7.18
CA LYS A 28 -8.88 -2.34 7.19
C LYS A 28 -8.36 -1.21 6.28
N PRO A 29 -9.23 -0.51 5.53
CA PRO A 29 -8.83 0.63 4.70
C PRO A 29 -8.09 1.72 5.49
N GLU A 30 -8.51 1.95 6.74
CA GLU A 30 -7.86 2.93 7.64
C GLU A 30 -6.41 2.55 7.97
N SER A 31 -6.13 1.25 8.11
CA SER A 31 -4.79 0.73 8.37
C SER A 31 -3.87 0.97 7.19
N ILE A 32 -4.39 0.84 5.96
CA ILE A 32 -3.65 1.16 4.74
C ILE A 32 -3.35 2.66 4.70
N PHE A 33 -4.36 3.51 4.93
CA PHE A 33 -4.16 4.97 4.92
C PHE A 33 -3.13 5.43 5.96
N LYS A 34 -3.22 4.91 7.20
CA LYS A 34 -2.23 5.18 8.25
C LYS A 34 -0.84 4.67 7.87
N SER A 35 -0.75 3.53 7.18
CA SER A 35 0.53 2.97 6.74
C SER A 35 1.18 3.83 5.66
N ILE A 36 0.42 4.28 4.66
CA ILE A 36 0.89 5.24 3.64
C ILE A 36 1.41 6.51 4.32
N GLN A 37 0.64 7.07 5.26
CA GLN A 37 1.01 8.29 5.98
C GLN A 37 2.28 8.10 6.84
N ARG A 38 2.40 6.98 7.55
CA ARG A 38 3.60 6.66 8.36
C ARG A 38 4.83 6.40 7.49
N GLN A 39 4.64 5.78 6.33
CA GLN A 39 5.71 5.50 5.40
C GLN A 39 6.26 6.79 4.78
N ARG A 40 5.41 7.79 4.51
CA ARG A 40 5.84 9.15 4.14
C ARG A 40 6.73 9.80 5.21
N ASN A 41 6.58 9.40 6.47
CA ASN A 41 7.42 9.85 7.58
C ASN A 41 8.64 8.94 7.85
N GLY A 42 8.88 7.91 7.01
CA GLY A 42 10.05 7.04 7.08
C GLY A 42 9.99 5.89 8.09
N GLU A 43 8.82 5.57 8.66
CA GLU A 43 8.72 4.68 9.84
C GLU A 43 8.39 3.19 9.57
N SER A 44 8.22 2.73 8.32
CA SER A 44 7.74 1.35 8.06
C SER A 44 8.79 0.43 7.42
N LYS A 45 9.09 -0.71 8.07
CA LYS A 45 10.04 -1.75 7.60
C LYS A 45 9.38 -3.01 7.02
N THR A 46 8.06 -3.18 7.12
CA THR A 46 7.43 -4.51 6.94
C THR A 46 6.34 -4.61 5.88
N LYS A 47 5.90 -3.50 5.27
CA LYS A 47 5.00 -3.43 4.09
C LYS A 47 4.94 -1.98 3.60
N ARG A 48 5.19 -1.77 2.30
CA ARG A 48 5.06 -0.47 1.63
C ARG A 48 3.73 -0.39 0.89
N PHE A 49 2.99 0.69 1.09
CA PHE A 49 1.76 0.99 0.37
C PHE A 49 2.02 2.24 -0.49
N ILE A 50 1.87 2.12 -1.80
CA ILE A 50 2.20 3.20 -2.75
C ILE A 50 0.94 3.59 -3.52
N ARG A 51 0.77 4.90 -3.72
CA ARG A 51 -0.25 5.43 -4.63
C ARG A 51 0.37 5.50 -6.02
N VAL A 52 -0.05 4.60 -6.90
CA VAL A 52 0.25 4.65 -8.33
C VAL A 52 -0.75 5.61 -8.97
N GLU A 53 -0.26 6.58 -9.72
CA GLU A 53 -1.06 7.37 -10.66
C GLU A 53 -0.87 6.73 -12.03
N ASP A 54 -1.97 6.29 -12.66
CA ASP A 54 -1.94 5.86 -14.06
C ASP A 54 -1.95 7.14 -14.93
N ASP A 55 -0.95 7.28 -15.82
CA ASP A 55 -0.80 8.39 -16.79
C ASP A 55 -1.99 8.51 -17.76
#